data_AF-A0A2V6WJJ9-F1
#
_entry.id   AF-A0A2V6WJJ9-F1
#
_cell.length_a   1.000
_cell.length_b   1.000
_cell.length_c   1.000
_cell.angle_alpha   90.00
_cell.angle_beta   90.00
_cell.angle_gamma   90.00
#
_symmetry.space_group_name_H-M   'P 1'
#
loop_
_entity.id
_entity.type
_entity.pdbx_description
1 polymer ?
#
loop_
_entity_poly.entity_id
_entity_poly.type
_entity_poly.pdbx_seq_one_letter_code
_entity_poly.pdbx_strand_id
1 'polypeptide(L)'
;TATCTVTLSAAQAVTAIFTSLAALFTDDPLGAQSTVEKVHIVELRSAIASLRALNGLSAFVWTDSTLTSGATPLKAVHILELRAALAAVYQKLIRPLPTYTDPTIVAGRTVSKAAHVQELRSAVSALA
;
A
#
# COMPACT_ATOMS: atom_id res chain seq x y z
N THR A 1 -2.07 16.48 3.38
CA THR A 1 -0.89 17.07 2.71
C THR A 1 0.20 17.24 3.76
N ALA A 2 1.31 16.51 3.65
CA ALA A 2 2.47 16.73 4.51
C ALA A 2 3.18 17.96 3.99
N THR A 3 3.30 18.98 4.82
CA THR A 3 4.03 20.19 4.49
C THR A 3 5.51 19.95 4.75
N CYS A 4 6.29 19.72 3.69
CA CYS A 4 7.73 19.81 3.77
C CYS A 4 8.12 21.29 3.63
N THR A 5 8.66 21.89 4.69
CA THR A 5 9.08 23.30 4.68
C THR A 5 10.55 23.38 4.29
N VAL A 6 10.81 23.99 3.13
CA VAL A 6 12.17 24.29 2.67
C VAL A 6 12.43 25.77 2.95
N THR A 7 13.39 26.05 3.82
CA THR A 7 13.79 27.44 4.12
C THR A 7 14.96 27.82 3.20
N LEU A 8 14.75 28.82 2.35
CA LEU A 8 15.79 29.35 1.47
C LEU A 8 16.45 30.57 2.13
N SER A 9 17.75 30.49 2.42
CA SER A 9 18.53 31.59 3.01
C SER A 9 19.35 32.38 1.99
N ALA A 10 19.31 31.99 0.71
CA ALA A 10 20.02 32.65 -0.39
C ALA A 10 19.31 32.39 -1.74
N ALA A 11 19.66 33.17 -2.77
CA ALA A 11 19.19 32.96 -4.14
C ALA A 11 19.89 31.74 -4.78
N GLN A 12 19.43 30.54 -4.43
CA GLN A 12 19.89 29.27 -4.98
C GLN A 12 18.71 28.51 -5.59
N ALA A 13 18.94 27.83 -6.72
CA ALA A 13 17.97 26.92 -7.29
C ALA A 13 17.86 25.67 -6.38
N VAL A 14 16.64 25.30 -6.00
CA VAL A 14 16.36 24.06 -5.26
C VAL A 14 15.40 23.20 -6.06
N THR A 15 15.80 21.96 -6.29
CA THR A 15 14.96 20.96 -6.97
C THR A 15 14.28 20.10 -5.91
N ALA A 16 12.95 20.16 -5.85
CA ALA A 16 12.16 19.22 -5.06
C ALA A 16 11.74 18.04 -5.96
N ILE A 17 12.06 16.82 -5.53
CA ILE A 17 11.62 15.59 -6.20
C ILE A 17 10.49 14.99 -5.36
N PHE A 18 9.33 14.81 -5.98
CA PHE A 18 8.19 14.12 -5.39
C PHE A 18 8.08 12.74 -6.05
N THR A 19 8.25 11.68 -5.27
CA THR A 19 8.05 10.31 -5.74
C THR A 19 6.61 9.90 -5.46
N SER A 20 5.86 9.53 -6.49
CA SER A 20 4.52 8.98 -6.30
C SER A 20 4.64 7.60 -5.64
N LEU A 21 3.68 7.24 -4.79
CA LEU A 21 3.62 5.91 -4.19
C LEU A 21 3.47 4.80 -5.24
N ALA A 22 2.90 5.13 -6.41
CA ALA A 22 2.83 4.23 -7.56
C ALA A 22 4.21 3.84 -8.09
N ALA A 23 5.21 4.73 -8.01
CA ALA A 23 6.57 4.46 -8.47
C ALA A 23 7.36 3.52 -7.55
N LEU A 24 6.79 3.11 -6.40
CA LEU A 24 7.43 2.20 -5.43
C LEU A 24 7.06 0.72 -5.65
N PHE A 25 6.21 0.43 -6.64
CA PHE A 25 5.76 -0.93 -6.91
C PHE A 25 6.63 -1.62 -7.97
N THR A 26 7.31 -2.69 -7.57
CA THR A 26 7.99 -3.57 -8.51
C THR A 26 6.97 -4.31 -9.37
N ASP A 27 7.28 -4.52 -10.65
CA ASP A 27 6.44 -5.24 -11.62
C ASP A 27 5.00 -4.68 -11.74
N ASP A 28 4.83 -3.36 -11.77
CA ASP A 28 3.53 -2.71 -12.03
C ASP A 28 3.30 -2.51 -13.54
N PRO A 29 2.21 -3.04 -14.13
CA PRO A 29 1.13 -3.79 -13.51
C PRO A 29 1.42 -5.29 -13.33
N LEU A 30 0.95 -5.85 -12.21
CA LEU A 30 0.94 -7.30 -11.97
C LEU A 30 -0.12 -7.95 -12.86
N GLY A 31 0.31 -8.50 -14.00
CA GLY A 31 -0.55 -9.25 -14.90
C GLY A 31 -1.20 -10.45 -14.21
N ALA A 32 -2.33 -10.96 -14.74
CA ALA A 32 -3.08 -12.06 -14.13
C ALA A 32 -2.28 -13.37 -13.92
N GLN A 33 -1.15 -13.54 -14.61
CA GLN A 33 -0.23 -14.67 -14.51
C GLN A 33 1.02 -14.37 -13.64
N SER A 34 1.14 -13.15 -13.12
CA SER A 34 2.27 -12.79 -12.26
C SER A 34 2.16 -13.49 -10.90
N THR A 35 3.29 -13.94 -10.39
CA THR A 35 3.35 -14.54 -9.06
C THR A 35 3.34 -13.41 -8.04
N VAL A 36 2.41 -13.46 -7.09
CA VAL A 36 2.43 -12.51 -5.97
C VAL A 36 3.58 -12.87 -5.06
N GLU A 37 4.63 -12.07 -5.13
CA GLU A 37 5.77 -12.17 -4.23
C GLU A 37 5.59 -11.34 -2.96
N LYS A 38 6.41 -11.66 -1.95
CA LYS A 38 6.44 -10.95 -0.67
C LYS A 38 6.82 -9.49 -0.83
N VAL A 39 7.69 -9.18 -1.79
CA VAL A 39 8.13 -7.81 -2.09
C VAL A 39 6.92 -6.91 -2.35
N HIS A 40 5.93 -7.37 -3.12
CA HIS A 40 4.72 -6.61 -3.42
C HIS A 40 3.89 -6.26 -2.17
N ILE A 41 3.84 -7.16 -1.19
CA ILE A 41 3.13 -6.93 0.07
C ILE A 41 3.90 -5.94 0.95
N VAL A 42 5.23 -6.07 1.02
CA VAL A 42 6.09 -5.15 1.79
C VAL A 42 6.04 -3.74 1.21
N GLU A 43 6.08 -3.60 -0.11
CA GLU A 43 5.87 -2.33 -0.81
C GLU A 43 4.52 -1.71 -0.47
N LEU A 44 3.42 -2.49 -0.56
CA LEU A 44 2.08 -2.01 -0.20
C LEU A 44 1.97 -1.60 1.26
N ARG A 45 2.55 -2.36 2.20
CA ARG A 45 2.58 -1.99 3.63
C ARG A 45 3.31 -0.66 3.83
N SER A 46 4.43 -0.47 3.14
CA SER A 46 5.22 0.76 3.21
C SER A 46 4.45 1.94 2.61
N ALA A 47 3.79 1.72 1.48
CA ALA A 47 2.96 2.73 0.83
C ALA A 47 1.78 3.17 1.69
N ILE A 48 1.06 2.21 2.29
CA ILE A 48 -0.04 2.50 3.22
C ILE A 48 0.49 3.18 4.49
N ALA A 49 1.64 2.78 5.03
CA ALA A 49 2.24 3.44 6.18
C ALA A 49 2.53 4.93 5.90
N SER A 50 3.09 5.24 4.73
CA SER A 50 3.29 6.61 4.26
C SER A 50 1.98 7.37 4.12
N LEU A 51 0.95 6.78 3.50
CA LEU A 51 -0.39 7.39 3.40
C LEU A 51 -1.02 7.64 4.78
N ARG A 52 -0.86 6.73 5.73
CA ARG A 52 -1.36 6.89 7.10
C ARG A 52 -0.64 8.04 7.80
N ALA A 53 0.69 8.08 7.73
CA ALA A 53 1.50 9.17 8.29
C ALA A 53 1.12 10.53 7.68
N LEU A 54 0.95 10.58 6.35
CA LEU A 54 0.54 11.77 5.60
C LEU A 54 -0.81 12.34 6.06
N ASN A 55 -1.69 11.47 6.56
CA ASN A 55 -3.05 11.80 6.98
C ASN A 55 -3.24 11.81 8.51
N GLY A 56 -2.13 11.78 9.28
CA GLY A 56 -2.15 11.85 10.74
C GLY A 56 -2.79 10.63 11.41
N LEU A 57 -2.78 9.47 10.75
CA LEU A 57 -3.23 8.20 11.31
C LEU A 57 -2.07 7.47 11.99
N SER A 58 -2.35 6.79 13.09
CA SER A 58 -1.38 5.93 13.76
C SER A 58 -0.89 4.79 12.86
N ALA A 59 0.31 4.28 13.11
CA ALA A 59 0.82 3.11 12.40
C ALA A 59 -0.13 1.91 12.55
N PHE A 60 -0.31 1.15 11.47
CA PHE A 60 -1.13 -0.06 11.49
C PHE A 60 -0.32 -1.21 12.10
N VAL A 61 -0.93 -1.96 13.02
CA VAL A 61 -0.31 -3.14 13.64
C VAL A 61 -0.62 -4.36 12.78
N TRP A 62 0.41 -4.91 12.15
CA TRP A 62 0.30 -6.12 11.33
C TRP A 62 0.43 -7.37 12.20
N THR A 63 -0.39 -8.40 11.95
CA THR A 63 -0.34 -9.70 12.66
C THR A 63 1.03 -10.34 12.48
N ASP A 64 1.50 -10.45 11.24
CA ASP A 64 2.87 -10.87 10.93
C ASP A 64 3.69 -9.63 10.60
N SER A 65 4.38 -9.08 11.59
CA SER A 65 5.14 -7.82 11.49
C SER A 65 6.29 -7.90 10.49
N THR A 66 7.01 -9.03 10.48
CA THR A 66 8.11 -9.32 9.55
C THR A 66 7.71 -10.39 8.54
N LEU A 67 7.69 -10.03 7.26
CA LEU A 67 7.49 -10.97 6.17
C LEU A 67 8.84 -11.38 5.56
N THR A 68 9.46 -12.42 6.10
CA THR A 68 10.76 -12.91 5.62
C THR A 68 10.57 -13.90 4.47
N SER A 69 11.37 -13.79 3.41
CA SER A 69 11.44 -14.79 2.34
C SER A 69 11.77 -16.18 2.92
N GLY A 70 11.17 -17.24 2.39
CA GLY A 70 11.31 -18.61 2.93
C GLY A 70 10.61 -18.95 4.26
N ALA A 71 10.36 -17.99 5.17
CA ALA A 71 9.85 -18.30 6.51
C ALA A 71 8.33 -18.06 6.69
N THR A 72 7.78 -16.96 6.19
CA THR A 72 6.33 -16.68 6.31
C THR A 72 5.59 -17.00 5.02
N PRO A 73 4.64 -17.95 4.99
CA PRO A 73 3.78 -18.12 3.83
C PRO A 73 2.86 -16.91 3.68
N LEU A 74 2.62 -16.48 2.44
CA LEU A 74 1.74 -15.35 2.15
C LEU A 74 0.29 -15.80 2.36
N LYS A 75 -0.32 -15.29 3.43
CA LYS A 75 -1.67 -15.70 3.86
C LYS A 75 -2.71 -14.68 3.43
N ALA A 76 -3.95 -15.16 3.30
CA ALA A 76 -5.15 -14.35 3.14
C ALA A 76 -5.24 -13.17 4.13
N VAL A 77 -4.79 -13.38 5.38
CA VAL A 77 -4.81 -12.36 6.43
C VAL A 77 -4.05 -11.09 6.01
N HIS A 78 -2.94 -11.20 5.28
CA HIS A 78 -2.17 -10.01 4.87
C HIS A 78 -2.94 -9.13 3.91
N ILE A 79 -3.67 -9.72 2.97
CA ILE A 79 -4.50 -8.95 2.03
C ILE A 79 -5.66 -8.29 2.79
N LEU A 80 -6.29 -9.00 3.72
CA LEU A 80 -7.37 -8.44 4.54
C LEU A 80 -6.89 -7.25 5.38
N GLU A 81 -5.72 -7.38 6.01
CA GLU A 81 -5.09 -6.30 6.76
C GLU A 81 -4.76 -5.10 5.88
N LEU A 82 -4.21 -5.32 4.68
CA LEU A 82 -3.91 -4.24 3.72
C LEU A 82 -5.19 -3.49 3.34
N ARG A 83 -6.28 -4.22 3.03
CA ARG A 83 -7.59 -3.62 2.73
C ARG A 83 -8.12 -2.81 3.90
N ALA A 84 -8.05 -3.33 5.12
CA ALA A 84 -8.50 -2.63 6.32
C ALA A 84 -7.66 -1.37 6.61
N ALA A 85 -6.34 -1.47 6.50
CA ALA A 85 -5.43 -0.35 6.72
C ALA A 85 -5.65 0.78 5.71
N LEU A 86 -5.90 0.44 4.44
CA LEU A 86 -6.21 1.38 3.37
C LEU A 86 -7.61 1.98 3.53
N ALA A 87 -8.62 1.18 3.89
CA ALA A 87 -9.98 1.66 4.12
C ALA A 87 -10.03 2.75 5.21
N ALA A 88 -9.24 2.61 6.27
CA ALA A 88 -9.11 3.65 7.29
C ALA A 88 -8.54 4.99 6.74
N VAL A 89 -7.65 4.94 5.75
CA VAL A 89 -7.16 6.16 5.06
C VAL A 89 -8.27 6.78 4.22
N TYR A 90 -9.00 5.97 3.45
CA TYR A 90 -10.15 6.44 2.65
C TYR A 90 -11.23 7.10 3.52
N GLN A 91 -11.56 6.48 4.66
CA GLN A 91 -12.51 7.04 5.63
C GLN A 91 -12.02 8.38 6.19
N LYS A 92 -10.74 8.49 6.53
CA LYS A 92 -10.13 9.74 7.01
C LYS A 92 -10.20 10.86 5.97
N LEU A 93 -10.10 10.49 4.70
CA LEU A 93 -10.18 11.40 3.55
C LEU A 93 -11.62 11.64 3.04
N ILE A 94 -12.64 11.01 3.67
CA ILE A 94 -14.05 11.09 3.26
C ILE A 94 -14.20 10.68 1.77
N ARG A 95 -13.49 9.62 1.36
CA ARG A 95 -13.57 9.08 0.01
C ARG A 95 -14.36 7.77 -0.02
N PRO A 96 -15.05 7.47 -1.14
CA PRO A 96 -15.72 6.18 -1.32
C PRO A 96 -14.70 5.05 -1.20
N LEU A 97 -15.04 4.02 -0.43
CA LEU A 97 -14.15 2.88 -0.20
C LEU A 97 -13.91 2.12 -1.51
N PRO A 98 -12.69 1.60 -1.72
CA PRO A 98 -12.40 0.75 -2.86
C PRO A 98 -13.25 -0.53 -2.83
N THR A 99 -13.85 -0.86 -3.98
CA THR A 99 -14.54 -2.13 -4.20
C THR A 99 -13.54 -3.18 -4.67
N TYR A 100 -13.67 -4.39 -4.17
CA TYR A 100 -12.81 -5.51 -4.54
C TYR A 100 -13.63 -6.60 -5.20
N THR A 101 -13.09 -7.19 -6.27
CA THR A 101 -13.78 -8.24 -7.04
C THR A 101 -14.13 -9.45 -6.17
N ASP A 102 -13.24 -9.83 -5.24
CA ASP A 102 -13.52 -10.85 -4.22
C ASP A 102 -13.54 -10.21 -2.83
N PRO A 103 -14.73 -9.90 -2.28
CA PRO A 103 -14.84 -9.30 -0.95
C PRO A 103 -14.55 -10.30 0.17
N THR A 104 -14.69 -11.61 -0.09
CA THR A 104 -14.57 -12.67 0.92
C THR A 104 -13.28 -13.47 0.74
N ILE A 105 -12.19 -13.02 1.37
CA ILE A 105 -10.94 -13.77 1.40
C ILE A 105 -10.96 -14.75 2.57
N VAL A 106 -11.09 -16.05 2.27
CA VAL A 106 -11.11 -17.14 3.26
C VAL A 106 -9.71 -17.78 3.32
N ALA A 107 -9.11 -17.76 4.50
CA ALA A 107 -7.81 -18.39 4.73
C ALA A 107 -7.84 -19.88 4.39
N GLY A 108 -6.84 -20.35 3.63
CA GLY A 108 -6.75 -21.75 3.18
C GLY A 108 -7.61 -22.10 1.95
N ARG A 109 -8.45 -21.17 1.46
CA ARG A 109 -9.29 -21.38 0.26
C ARG A 109 -8.98 -20.37 -0.84
N THR A 110 -8.71 -19.11 -0.47
CA THR A 110 -8.36 -18.05 -1.41
C THR A 110 -6.84 -17.92 -1.50
N VAL A 111 -6.26 -18.30 -2.65
CA VAL A 111 -4.85 -18.02 -2.95
C VAL A 111 -4.70 -16.51 -3.16
N SER A 112 -3.61 -15.91 -2.68
CA SER A 112 -3.27 -14.51 -2.97
C SER A 112 -3.08 -14.34 -4.48
N LYS A 113 -4.10 -13.84 -5.17
CA LYS A 113 -4.08 -13.60 -6.61
C LYS A 113 -3.43 -12.25 -6.91
N ALA A 114 -2.71 -12.17 -8.03
CA ALA A 114 -2.16 -10.93 -8.57
C ALA A 114 -3.23 -9.83 -8.67
N ALA A 115 -4.45 -10.19 -9.06
CA ALA A 115 -5.58 -9.28 -9.14
C ALA A 115 -5.84 -8.51 -7.83
N HIS A 116 -5.80 -9.16 -6.66
CA HIS A 116 -6.06 -8.47 -5.39
C HIS A 116 -4.97 -7.48 -5.02
N VAL A 117 -3.72 -7.81 -5.34
CA VAL A 117 -2.58 -6.92 -5.12
C VAL A 117 -2.66 -5.75 -6.09
N GLN A 118 -3.03 -5.98 -7.35
CA GLN A 118 -3.21 -4.92 -8.33
C GLN A 118 -4.35 -3.97 -7.94
N GLU A 119 -5.50 -4.50 -7.49
CA GLU A 119 -6.61 -3.68 -6.97
C GLU A 119 -6.15 -2.79 -5.81
N LEU A 120 -5.33 -3.31 -4.89
CA LEU A 120 -4.75 -2.55 -3.79
C LEU A 120 -3.77 -1.48 -4.27
N ARG A 121 -2.90 -1.79 -5.24
CA ARG A 121 -1.98 -0.82 -5.85
C ARG A 121 -2.75 0.31 -6.50
N SER A 122 -3.77 0.01 -7.31
CA SER A 122 -4.62 1.02 -7.92
C SER A 122 -5.32 1.92 -6.89
N ALA A 123 -5.81 1.35 -5.79
CA ALA A 123 -6.42 2.12 -4.72
C ALA A 123 -5.41 3.00 -3.96
N VAL A 124 -4.18 2.52 -3.73
CA VAL A 124 -3.10 3.36 -3.17
C VAL A 124 -2.76 4.50 -4.11
N SER A 125 -2.61 4.23 -5.41
CA SER A 125 -2.30 5.24 -6.43
C SER A 125 -3.41 6.30 -6.57
N ALA A 126 -4.67 5.96 -6.28
CA ALA A 126 -5.77 6.93 -6.29
C ALA A 126 -5.76 7.91 -5.11
N LEU A 127 -4.96 7.63 -4.06
CA LEU A 127 -4.78 8.49 -2.89
C LEU A 127 -3.43 9.22 -2.87
N ALA A 128 -2.49 8.83 -3.73
CA ALA A 128 -1.22 9.52 -3.94
C ALA A 128 -1.45 10.86 -4.66
#